data_AF-A0A7V9DC33-F1
#
_entry.id   AF-A0A7V9DC33-F1
#
_cell.length_a   1.000
_cell.length_b   1.000
_cell.length_c   1.000
_cell.angle_alpha   90.00
_cell.angle_beta   90.00
_cell.angle_gamma   90.00
#
_symmetry.space_group_name_H-M   'P 1'
#
loop_
_entity.id
_entity.type
_entity.pdbx_description
1 polymer ?
#
loop_
_entity_poly.entity_id
_entity_poly.type
_entity_poly.pdbx_seq_one_letter_code
_entity_poly.pdbx_strand_id
1 'polypeptide(L)'
;MHRISEKEFASLCRGIRLDAESIVEHNPIGTREVTLLWMLLGVLINYLSLSELETPCFTGTPDSATYRDAIAYIVTARRSEPFDVAPYLDEMTSDAD
;
A
#
# COMPACT_ATOMS: atom_id res chain seq x y z
N MET A 1 -16.80 -10.85 2.61
CA MET A 1 -15.85 -9.71 2.65
C MET A 1 -14.51 -10.23 3.11
N HIS A 2 -13.45 -9.99 2.34
CA HIS A 2 -12.09 -10.35 2.73
C HIS A 2 -11.56 -9.36 3.77
N ARG A 3 -10.92 -9.92 4.81
CA ARG A 3 -10.18 -9.20 5.84
C ARG A 3 -8.70 -9.54 5.71
N ILE A 4 -7.83 -8.71 6.26
CA ILE A 4 -6.38 -8.91 6.22
C ILE A 4 -5.78 -8.94 7.62
N SER A 5 -4.95 -9.94 7.89
CA SER A 5 -4.15 -10.03 9.11
C SER A 5 -2.87 -9.20 9.02
N GLU A 6 -2.27 -8.91 10.17
CA GLU A 6 -0.97 -8.23 10.23
C GLU A 6 0.10 -8.98 9.42
N LYS A 7 0.11 -10.32 9.53
CA LYS A 7 1.05 -11.19 8.82
C LYS A 7 0.87 -11.12 7.30
N GLU A 8 -0.37 -11.11 6.81
CA GLU A 8 -0.66 -10.98 5.38
C GLU A 8 -0.24 -9.61 4.87
N PHE A 9 -0.57 -8.53 5.59
CA PHE A 9 -0.16 -7.18 5.24
C PHE A 9 1.36 -7.03 5.18
N ALA A 10 2.07 -7.55 6.19
CA ALA A 10 3.53 -7.58 6.22
C ALA A 10 4.12 -8.36 5.04
N SER A 11 3.51 -9.49 4.67
CA SER A 11 3.95 -10.29 3.53
C SER A 11 3.78 -9.55 2.20
N LEU A 12 2.69 -8.79 2.02
CA LEU A 12 2.48 -7.96 0.83
C LEU A 12 3.53 -6.85 0.74
N CYS A 13 3.77 -6.13 1.85
CA CYS A 13 4.77 -5.07 1.94
C CYS A 13 6.17 -5.60 1.63
N ARG A 14 6.54 -6.76 2.18
CA ARG A 14 7.81 -7.43 1.90
C ARG A 14 7.95 -7.83 0.43
N GLY A 15 6.90 -8.38 -0.18
CA GLY A 15 6.91 -8.73 -1.60
C GLY A 15 7.20 -7.51 -2.48
N ILE A 16 6.49 -6.41 -2.25
CA ILE A 16 6.71 -5.14 -2.97
C ILE A 16 8.12 -4.60 -2.74
N ARG A 17 8.64 -4.68 -1.51
CA ARG A 17 10.02 -4.25 -1.22
C ARG A 17 11.05 -5.06 -2.01
N LEU A 18 10.88 -6.38 -2.10
CA LEU A 18 11.80 -7.26 -2.82
C LEU A 18 11.79 -6.98 -4.33
N ASP A 19 10.64 -6.61 -4.89
CA ASP A 19 10.48 -6.28 -6.30
C ASP A 19 10.61 -4.77 -6.60
N ALA A 20 11.05 -3.96 -5.62
CA ALA A 20 10.94 -2.51 -5.67
C ALA A 20 11.67 -1.89 -6.88
N GLU A 21 12.88 -2.36 -7.21
CA GLU A 21 13.64 -1.84 -8.35
C GLU A 21 12.88 -2.06 -9.67
N SER A 22 12.38 -3.28 -9.86
CA SER A 22 11.59 -3.65 -11.05
C SER A 22 10.29 -2.83 -11.13
N ILE A 23 9.58 -2.69 -10.01
CA ILE A 23 8.33 -1.92 -9.95
C ILE A 23 8.60 -0.45 -10.34
N VAL A 24 9.64 0.17 -9.78
CA VAL A 24 10.01 1.57 -10.05
C VAL A 24 10.48 1.77 -11.48
N GLU A 25 11.28 0.86 -12.03
CA GLU A 25 11.75 0.91 -13.41
C GLU A 25 10.59 0.92 -14.41
N HIS A 26 9.56 0.09 -14.17
CA HIS A 26 8.43 -0.06 -15.09
C HIS A 26 7.28 0.92 -14.83
N ASN A 27 7.22 1.56 -13.65
CA ASN A 27 6.10 2.42 -13.22
C ASN A 27 6.60 3.72 -12.57
N PRO A 28 7.19 4.65 -13.33
CA PRO A 28 7.69 5.91 -12.78
C PRO A 28 6.53 6.88 -12.49
N ILE A 29 5.83 6.68 -11.37
CA ILE A 29 4.74 7.54 -10.87
C ILE A 29 5.30 8.37 -9.71
N GLY A 30 6.10 9.39 -10.05
CA GLY A 30 6.71 10.27 -9.06
C GLY A 30 7.96 9.67 -8.41
N THR A 31 8.05 9.76 -7.07
CA THR A 31 9.20 9.24 -6.32
C THR A 31 9.09 7.72 -6.13
N ARG A 32 10.20 7.07 -5.77
CA ARG A 32 10.22 5.65 -5.41
C ARG A 32 9.14 5.32 -4.36
N GLU A 33 9.07 6.11 -3.30
CA GLU A 33 8.06 5.94 -2.25
C GLU A 33 6.63 6.00 -2.82
N VAL A 34 6.32 7.01 -3.63
CA VAL A 34 4.99 7.18 -4.25
C VAL A 34 4.63 5.97 -5.12
N THR A 35 5.55 5.52 -5.98
CA THR A 35 5.32 4.34 -6.83
C THR A 35 5.04 3.08 -5.99
N LEU A 36 5.82 2.83 -4.94
CA LEU A 36 5.64 1.61 -4.12
C LEU A 36 4.32 1.65 -3.33
N LEU A 37 3.96 2.81 -2.78
CA LEU A 37 2.68 3.01 -2.09
C LEU A 37 1.49 2.89 -3.05
N TRP A 38 1.61 3.43 -4.26
CA TRP A 38 0.61 3.26 -5.32
C TRP A 38 0.43 1.79 -5.68
N MET A 39 1.52 1.04 -5.84
CA MET A 39 1.49 -0.39 -6.11
C MET A 39 0.80 -1.16 -4.98
N LEU A 40 1.14 -0.87 -3.72
CA LEU A 40 0.50 -1.50 -2.56
C LEU A 40 -1.01 -1.21 -2.52
N LEU A 41 -1.43 0.03 -2.78
CA LEU A 41 -2.84 0.38 -2.85
C LEU A 41 -3.58 -0.46 -3.90
N GLY A 42 -3.00 -0.60 -5.10
CA GLY A 42 -3.55 -1.44 -6.17
C GLY A 42 -3.66 -2.91 -5.75
N VAL A 43 -2.65 -3.47 -5.08
CA VAL A 43 -2.67 -4.82 -4.54
C VAL A 43 -3.79 -4.98 -3.49
N LEU A 44 -3.93 -4.03 -2.58
CA LEU A 44 -4.96 -4.08 -1.52
C LEU A 44 -6.38 -4.00 -2.07
N ILE A 45 -6.63 -3.15 -3.07
CA ILE A 45 -7.94 -3.05 -3.74
C ILE A 45 -8.36 -4.42 -4.29
N ASN A 46 -7.45 -5.11 -4.97
CA ASN A 46 -7.68 -6.44 -5.52
C ASN A 46 -7.82 -7.51 -4.42
N TYR A 47 -6.86 -7.55 -3.49
CA TYR A 47 -6.80 -8.56 -2.43
C TYR A 47 -8.02 -8.52 -1.50
N LEU A 48 -8.48 -7.32 -1.14
CA LEU A 48 -9.65 -7.13 -0.28
C LEU A 48 -10.99 -7.14 -1.03
N SER A 49 -10.93 -7.26 -2.36
CA SER A 49 -12.06 -7.15 -3.27
C SER A 49 -12.91 -5.91 -2.96
N LEU A 50 -12.25 -4.75 -2.89
CA LEU A 50 -12.94 -3.48 -2.63
C LEU A 50 -13.85 -3.15 -3.81
N SER A 51 -15.06 -2.69 -3.51
CA SER A 51 -15.93 -2.12 -4.54
C SER A 51 -15.42 -0.77 -5.02
N GLU A 52 -15.93 -0.29 -6.17
CA GLU A 52 -15.60 1.05 -6.67
C GLU A 52 -15.92 2.15 -5.64
N LEU A 53 -16.98 1.98 -4.85
CA LEU A 53 -17.39 2.91 -3.80
C LEU A 53 -16.45 2.96 -2.59
N GLU A 54 -15.64 1.91 -2.41
CA GLU A 54 -14.66 1.81 -1.32
C GLU A 54 -13.24 2.17 -1.78
N THR A 55 -13.04 2.35 -3.08
CA THR A 55 -11.75 2.72 -3.65
C THR A 55 -11.52 4.23 -3.45
N PRO A 56 -10.41 4.63 -2.82
CA PRO A 56 -10.09 6.04 -2.64
C PRO A 56 -9.97 6.77 -3.99
N CYS A 57 -10.69 7.88 -4.12
CA CYS A 57 -10.56 8.82 -5.24
C CYS A 57 -9.78 10.04 -4.76
N PHE A 58 -8.61 10.27 -5.36
CA PHE A 58 -7.78 11.42 -5.01
C PHE A 58 -8.13 12.64 -5.85
N THR A 59 -8.13 13.83 -5.24
CA THR A 59 -8.23 15.10 -5.97
C THR A 59 -6.82 15.67 -6.17
N GLY A 60 -6.45 15.94 -7.43
CA GLY A 60 -5.12 16.46 -7.78
C GLY A 60 -4.05 15.38 -7.92
N THR A 61 -2.79 15.74 -7.71
CA THR A 61 -1.64 14.82 -7.79
C THR A 61 -1.37 14.23 -6.42
N PRO A 62 -1.64 12.92 -6.19
CA PRO A 62 -1.39 12.30 -4.89
C PRO A 62 0.10 12.22 -4.59
N ASP A 63 0.46 12.43 -3.33
CA ASP A 63 1.81 12.29 -2.78
C ASP A 63 1.89 11.11 -1.80
N SER A 64 3.08 10.88 -1.23
CA SER A 64 3.30 9.77 -0.29
C SER A 64 2.34 9.80 0.90
N ALA A 65 2.07 10.99 1.45
CA ALA A 65 1.14 11.14 2.58
C ALA A 65 -0.28 10.74 2.17
N THR A 66 -0.72 11.17 1.00
CA THR A 66 -2.04 10.83 0.43
C THR A 66 -2.22 9.31 0.31
N TYR A 67 -1.21 8.58 -0.19
CA TYR A 67 -1.29 7.13 -0.28
C TYR A 67 -1.22 6.42 1.08
N ARG A 68 -0.38 6.90 2.01
CA ARG A 68 -0.29 6.34 3.38
C ARG A 68 -1.64 6.44 4.09
N ASP A 69 -2.29 7.59 4.02
CA ASP A 69 -3.61 7.81 4.63
C ASP A 69 -4.67 6.89 4.00
N ALA A 70 -4.67 6.74 2.68
CA ALA A 70 -5.59 5.86 1.97
C ALA A 70 -5.41 4.38 2.37
N ILE A 71 -4.16 3.91 2.44
CA ILE A 71 -3.84 2.55 2.87
C ILE A 71 -4.27 2.34 4.33
N ALA A 72 -3.94 3.29 5.22
CA ALA A 72 -4.32 3.22 6.62
C ALA A 72 -5.85 3.16 6.79
N TYR A 73 -6.60 3.95 6.02
CA TYR A 73 -8.06 3.95 6.03
C TYR A 73 -8.64 2.58 5.60
N ILE A 74 -8.19 2.05 4.46
CA ILE A 74 -8.64 0.75 3.93
C ILE A 74 -8.33 -0.37 4.91
N VAL A 75 -7.09 -0.45 5.38
CA VAL A 75 -6.64 -1.52 6.27
C VAL A 75 -7.34 -1.41 7.63
N THR A 76 -7.53 -0.21 8.17
CA THR A 76 -8.27 -0.04 9.43
C THR A 76 -9.70 -0.56 9.34
N ALA A 77 -10.36 -0.37 8.19
CA ALA A 77 -11.71 -0.86 7.95
C ALA A 77 -11.77 -2.38 7.68
N ARG A 78 -10.69 -2.99 7.15
CA ARG A 78 -10.67 -4.38 6.68
C ARG A 78 -9.75 -5.31 7.48
N ARG A 79 -9.00 -4.83 8.47
CA ARG A 79 -8.10 -5.67 9.28
C ARG A 79 -8.87 -6.71 10.10
N SER A 80 -8.34 -7.93 10.22
CA SER A 80 -8.92 -8.99 11.07
C SER A 80 -8.73 -8.72 12.56
N GLU A 81 -7.58 -8.15 12.91
CA GLU A 81 -7.19 -7.71 14.25
C GLU A 81 -6.60 -6.30 14.20
N PRO A 82 -6.59 -5.54 15.31
CA PRO A 82 -5.89 -4.27 15.36
C PRO A 82 -4.39 -4.46 15.22
N PHE A 83 -3.79 -3.83 14.21
CA PHE A 83 -2.35 -3.67 14.05
C PHE A 83 -2.04 -2.29 13.46
N ASP A 84 -0.79 -1.86 13.60
CA ASP A 84 -0.28 -0.61 13.03
C ASP A 84 0.35 -0.86 11.66
N VAL A 85 -0.04 -0.07 10.66
CA VAL A 85 0.47 -0.20 9.29
C VAL A 85 1.78 0.56 9.09
N ALA A 86 2.03 1.61 9.88
CA ALA A 86 3.12 2.56 9.64
C ALA A 86 4.50 1.90 9.56
N PRO A 87 4.89 1.00 10.49
CA PRO A 87 6.21 0.36 10.45
C PRO A 87 6.45 -0.45 9.18
N TYR A 88 5.42 -1.12 8.66
CA TYR A 88 5.52 -1.93 7.44
C TYR A 88 5.61 -1.06 6.18
N LEU A 89 4.93 0.09 6.17
CA LEU A 89 5.03 1.06 5.08
C LEU A 89 6.41 1.73 5.06
N ASP A 90 6.94 2.07 6.23
CA ASP A 90 8.29 2.64 6.38
C ASP A 90 9.36 1.64 5.95
N GLU A 91 9.26 0.39 6.39
CA GLU A 91 10.15 -0.68 5.91
C GLU A 91 10.00 -0.88 4.41
N MET A 92 8.79 -0.96 3.85
CA MET A 92 8.60 -1.18 2.41
C MET A 92 9.24 -0.08 1.55
N THR A 93 9.14 1.17 2.02
CA THR A 93 9.54 2.36 1.26
C THR A 93 10.95 2.84 1.56
N SER A 94 11.61 2.31 2.60
CA SER A 94 13.01 2.63 2.86
C SER A 94 13.87 2.24 1.65
N ASP A 95 14.92 3.03 1.40
CA ASP A 95 15.98 2.57 0.51
C ASP A 95 16.68 1.37 1.18
N ALA A 96 17.12 0.42 0.36
CA ALA A 96 17.90 -0.72 0.85
C ALA A 96 19.33 -0.22 1.13
N ASP A 97 19.75 -0.25 2.39
CA ASP A 97 21.17 -0.15 2.76
C ASP A 97 21.99 -1.32 2.20
#